data_AF-A0A2P4QQE7-F1
#
_entry.id   AF-A0A2P4QQE7-F1
#
_cell.length_a   1.000
_cell.length_b   1.000
_cell.length_c   1.000
_cell.angle_alpha   90.00
_cell.angle_beta   90.00
_cell.angle_gamma   90.00
#
_symmetry.space_group_name_H-M   'P 1'
#
loop_
_entity.id
_entity.type
_entity.pdbx_description
1 polymer ?
#
loop_
_entity_poly.entity_id
_entity_poly.type
_entity_poly.pdbx_seq_one_letter_code
_entity_poly.pdbx_strand_id
1 'polypeptide(L)'
;MKESYENKISFPKINSCGMEIILEYIYTGSIKNESLTKDNIIEAFYAADYFQLPDLQDFIVKNFKNTLEKNNNRNYSPELLSKFAGKMPLTEDNILLCSLVEAVATIPLNTIEFGRLSITGFQYLLSCTYEKEKPFATPEYEVFRYSAILAAKQVSNDTYKTLMERLPTLKQIEQMENSVRVENKFIPDHKKVAKELELLVEFINFRRIQGQVLVDIIEPLEIVPAKIILNIYRHNTKSINSDINHFRGISINNCTNYVWDESACGPELIIEDNGKVVYAPNGQWRSVRAKMLLENIGIYEWDVIIEKVCTWSWVGVCASENFNYGEVAGTQFSGWVLGSNGSCCNPGNSLNNYCPPFHYDGAKITVHLDINRRTCSFTVNGTKYSEVSAWNNLPSKLYPVVSLKYPGRFRDEFDCKKSFDVILHI
;
A
#
# COMPACT_ATOMS: atom_id res chain seq x y z
N MET A 1 -31.16 19.61 37.12
CA MET A 1 -30.13 20.34 36.35
C MET A 1 -30.51 21.82 36.37
N LYS A 2 -29.54 22.74 36.46
CA LYS A 2 -29.83 24.19 36.50
C LYS A 2 -30.59 24.62 35.24
N GLU A 3 -30.24 23.96 34.14
CA GLU A 3 -30.79 24.05 32.80
C GLU A 3 -32.29 23.73 32.74
N SER A 4 -32.83 22.95 33.69
CA SER A 4 -34.27 22.59 33.73
C SER A 4 -35.18 23.79 34.05
N TYR A 5 -34.61 24.91 34.51
CA TYR A 5 -35.32 26.15 34.82
C TYR A 5 -34.91 27.30 33.89
N GLU A 6 -34.02 27.07 32.93
CA GLU A 6 -33.55 28.05 31.96
C GLU A 6 -34.22 27.80 30.59
N ASN A 7 -34.72 28.84 29.93
CA ASN A 7 -35.33 28.72 28.58
C ASN A 7 -34.28 28.67 27.45
N LYS A 8 -33.00 28.60 27.78
CA LYS A 8 -31.88 28.65 26.83
C LYS A 8 -30.77 27.72 27.29
N ILE A 9 -30.28 26.90 26.37
CA ILE A 9 -29.08 26.07 26.57
C ILE A 9 -28.00 26.59 25.62
N SER A 10 -26.74 26.64 26.09
CA SER A 10 -25.60 27.13 25.33
C SER A 10 -24.60 26.02 25.04
N PHE A 11 -24.21 25.86 23.77
CA PHE A 11 -23.25 24.87 23.31
C PHE A 11 -22.03 25.57 22.68
N PRO A 12 -21.09 26.09 23.48
CA PRO A 12 -20.02 26.96 22.99
C PRO A 12 -19.01 26.27 22.05
N LYS A 13 -18.95 24.93 22.06
CA LYS A 13 -18.01 24.14 21.24
C LYS A 13 -18.64 23.60 19.95
N ILE A 14 -19.98 23.64 19.84
CA ILE A 14 -20.71 23.13 18.68
C ILE A 14 -20.98 24.29 17.73
N ASN A 15 -20.57 24.14 16.47
CA ASN A 15 -20.82 25.16 15.46
C ASN A 15 -22.23 25.01 14.84
N SER A 16 -22.62 25.99 14.03
CA SER A 16 -23.94 25.99 13.39
C SER A 16 -24.15 24.78 12.47
N CYS A 17 -23.15 24.41 11.65
CA CYS A 17 -23.29 23.30 10.70
C CYS A 17 -23.46 21.94 11.41
N GLY A 18 -22.69 21.71 12.48
CA GLY A 18 -22.83 20.52 13.31
C GLY A 18 -24.19 20.49 13.98
N MET A 19 -24.62 21.61 14.58
CA MET A 19 -25.93 21.71 15.22
C MET A 19 -27.09 21.48 14.24
N GLU A 20 -27.00 21.99 13.01
CA GLU A 20 -28.02 21.78 11.97
C GLU A 20 -28.20 20.29 11.67
N ILE A 21 -27.10 19.55 11.52
CA ILE A 21 -27.12 18.09 11.31
C ILE A 21 -27.73 17.36 12.52
N ILE A 22 -27.39 17.79 13.75
CA ILE A 22 -27.97 17.20 14.96
C ILE A 22 -29.48 17.42 15.01
N LEU A 23 -29.95 18.63 14.72
CA LEU A 23 -31.38 18.93 14.72
C LEU A 23 -32.12 18.15 13.63
N GLU A 24 -31.59 18.09 12.40
CA GLU A 24 -32.17 17.26 11.33
C GLU A 24 -32.29 15.79 11.76
N TYR A 25 -31.22 15.24 12.33
CA TYR A 25 -31.19 13.84 12.77
C TYR A 25 -32.17 13.56 13.91
N ILE A 26 -32.19 14.39 14.95
CA ILE A 26 -33.09 14.19 16.11
C ILE A 26 -34.56 14.30 15.69
N TYR A 27 -34.89 15.22 14.78
CA TYR A 27 -36.28 15.42 14.36
C TYR A 27 -36.78 14.36 13.37
N THR A 28 -35.91 13.83 12.50
CA THR A 28 -36.31 12.96 11.39
C THR A 28 -35.84 11.52 11.52
N GLY A 29 -34.94 11.23 12.46
CA GLY A 29 -34.28 9.94 12.63
C GLY A 29 -33.24 9.61 11.54
N SER A 30 -32.95 10.53 10.62
CA SER A 30 -32.00 10.32 9.53
C SER A 30 -31.41 11.65 9.03
N ILE A 31 -30.38 11.60 8.20
CA ILE A 31 -29.91 12.76 7.43
C ILE A 31 -29.68 12.35 5.99
N LYS A 32 -29.81 13.29 5.06
CA LYS A 32 -29.48 13.01 3.65
C LYS A 32 -27.97 12.88 3.47
N ASN A 33 -27.55 11.97 2.59
CA ASN A 33 -26.13 11.81 2.25
C ASN A 33 -25.50 13.11 1.72
N GLU A 34 -26.27 13.91 0.99
CA GLU A 34 -25.85 15.18 0.39
C GLU A 34 -25.65 16.30 1.41
N SER A 35 -26.24 16.17 2.61
CA SER A 35 -26.05 17.12 3.70
C SER A 35 -24.63 17.07 4.27
N LEU A 36 -23.91 15.95 4.10
CA LEU A 36 -22.52 15.79 4.52
C LEU A 36 -21.56 16.15 3.39
N THR A 37 -20.68 17.10 3.67
CA THR A 37 -19.67 17.61 2.74
C THR A 37 -18.29 17.60 3.39
N LYS A 38 -17.23 17.76 2.60
CA LYS A 38 -15.86 17.92 3.12
C LYS A 38 -15.73 19.07 4.14
N ASP A 39 -16.61 20.06 4.10
CA ASP A 39 -16.50 21.25 4.92
C ASP A 39 -17.18 21.06 6.29
N ASN A 40 -18.21 20.21 6.40
CA ASN A 40 -18.97 20.03 7.64
C ASN A 40 -18.79 18.66 8.31
N ILE A 41 -18.19 17.65 7.65
CA ILE A 41 -18.17 16.28 8.17
C ILE A 41 -17.50 16.13 9.54
N ILE A 42 -16.38 16.82 9.78
CA ILE A 42 -15.70 16.82 11.10
C ILE A 42 -16.58 17.49 12.17
N GLU A 43 -17.33 18.52 11.78
CA GLU A 43 -18.19 19.28 12.68
C GLU A 43 -19.44 18.47 13.07
N ALA A 44 -20.04 17.81 12.08
CA ALA A 44 -21.13 16.87 12.27
C ALA A 44 -20.71 15.71 13.17
N PHE A 45 -19.53 15.11 12.93
CA PHE A 45 -19.03 14.01 13.75
C PHE A 45 -18.73 14.46 15.18
N TYR A 46 -18.07 15.62 15.36
CA TYR A 46 -17.82 16.19 16.68
C TYR A 46 -19.12 16.46 17.45
N ALA A 47 -20.14 16.98 16.78
CA ALA A 47 -21.44 17.18 17.39
C ALA A 47 -22.12 15.84 17.74
N ALA A 48 -22.07 14.85 16.86
CA ALA A 48 -22.66 13.53 17.11
C ALA A 48 -22.00 12.83 18.30
N ASP A 49 -20.68 12.97 18.45
CA ASP A 49 -19.93 12.51 19.62
C ASP A 49 -20.36 13.26 20.90
N TYR A 50 -20.40 14.60 20.85
CA TYR A 50 -20.81 15.43 21.97
C TYR A 50 -22.22 15.11 22.49
N PHE A 51 -23.17 14.88 21.58
CA PHE A 51 -24.56 14.52 21.90
C PHE A 51 -24.77 13.00 22.11
N GLN A 52 -23.70 12.19 22.04
CA GLN A 52 -23.73 10.75 22.25
C GLN A 52 -24.70 10.02 21.30
N LEU A 53 -24.59 10.31 20.00
CA LEU A 53 -25.43 9.75 18.93
C LEU A 53 -24.61 8.76 18.08
N PRO A 54 -24.37 7.51 18.55
CA PRO A 54 -23.50 6.55 17.87
C PRO A 54 -23.99 6.17 16.47
N ASP A 55 -25.30 5.98 16.28
CA ASP A 55 -25.89 5.65 14.98
C ASP A 55 -25.61 6.75 13.93
N LEU A 56 -25.57 8.02 14.36
CA LEU A 56 -25.20 9.14 13.51
C LEU A 56 -23.69 9.16 13.21
N GLN A 57 -22.85 8.82 14.19
CA GLN A 57 -21.41 8.68 13.97
C GLN A 57 -21.11 7.60 12.91
N ASP A 58 -21.75 6.44 13.01
CA ASP A 58 -21.62 5.34 12.04
C ASP A 58 -22.11 5.75 10.65
N PHE A 59 -23.24 6.46 10.58
CA PHE A 59 -23.75 7.00 9.33
C PHE A 59 -22.73 7.96 8.67
N ILE A 60 -22.14 8.86 9.45
CA ILE A 60 -21.14 9.82 8.95
C ILE A 60 -19.91 9.10 8.42
N VAL A 61 -19.38 8.11 9.15
CA VAL A 61 -18.22 7.32 8.70
C VAL A 61 -18.54 6.53 7.42
N LYS A 62 -19.73 5.92 7.34
CA LYS A 62 -20.17 5.22 6.14
C LYS A 62 -20.28 6.15 4.94
N ASN A 63 -20.84 7.35 5.14
CA ASN A 63 -20.94 8.36 4.08
C ASN A 63 -19.55 8.82 3.61
N PHE A 64 -18.61 9.04 4.53
CA PHE A 64 -17.22 9.36 4.21
C PHE A 64 -16.59 8.29 3.31
N LYS A 65 -16.66 7.00 3.69
CA LYS A 65 -16.11 5.88 2.93
C LYS A 65 -16.73 5.79 1.53
N ASN A 66 -18.06 5.85 1.44
CA ASN A 66 -18.77 5.85 0.15
C ASN A 66 -18.33 7.00 -0.76
N THR A 67 -18.02 8.16 -0.18
CA THR A 67 -17.59 9.34 -0.95
C THR A 67 -16.15 9.19 -1.44
N LEU A 68 -15.27 8.51 -0.69
CA LEU A 68 -13.94 8.14 -1.18
C LEU A 68 -14.02 7.15 -2.34
N GLU A 69 -14.90 6.15 -2.28
CA GLU A 69 -15.07 5.13 -3.32
C GLU A 69 -15.64 5.70 -4.62
N LYS A 70 -16.60 6.63 -4.53
CA LYS A 70 -17.30 7.20 -5.70
C LYS A 70 -16.55 8.32 -6.40
N ASN A 71 -15.57 8.94 -5.75
CA ASN A 71 -14.91 10.13 -6.28
C ASN A 71 -13.77 9.78 -7.26
N ASN A 72 -13.96 10.14 -8.53
CA ASN A 72 -12.86 10.27 -9.51
C ASN A 72 -12.00 11.54 -9.30
N ASN A 73 -12.31 12.33 -8.27
CA ASN A 73 -11.71 13.64 -7.95
C ASN A 73 -10.56 13.54 -6.91
N ARG A 74 -9.97 14.70 -6.58
CA ARG A 74 -8.92 14.86 -5.55
C ARG A 74 -9.41 14.37 -4.16
N ASN A 75 -8.78 13.32 -3.63
CA ASN A 75 -9.05 12.78 -2.29
C ASN A 75 -8.72 13.83 -1.20
N TYR A 76 -9.72 14.27 -0.43
CA TYR A 76 -9.64 15.31 0.60
C TYR A 76 -9.37 14.77 2.03
N SER A 77 -9.02 13.49 2.17
CA SER A 77 -8.67 12.89 3.46
C SER A 77 -7.53 13.61 4.20
N PRO A 78 -6.49 14.18 3.55
CA PRO A 78 -5.44 14.91 4.28
C PRO A 78 -5.96 16.18 4.97
N GLU A 79 -6.84 16.94 4.30
CA GLU A 79 -7.45 18.14 4.86
C GLU A 79 -8.37 17.80 6.04
N LEU A 80 -9.15 16.72 5.89
CA LEU A 80 -10.04 16.26 6.95
C LEU A 80 -9.28 15.76 8.17
N LEU A 81 -8.20 15.00 7.98
CA LEU A 81 -7.35 14.55 9.08
C LEU A 81 -6.72 15.75 9.82
N SER A 82 -6.31 16.77 9.08
CA SER A 82 -5.81 18.03 9.65
C SER A 82 -6.87 18.75 10.48
N LYS A 83 -8.10 18.83 9.96
CA LYS A 83 -9.23 19.46 10.64
C LYS A 83 -9.65 18.67 11.88
N PHE A 84 -9.66 17.34 11.80
CA PHE A 84 -9.93 16.44 12.91
C PHE A 84 -8.93 16.66 14.05
N ALA A 85 -7.62 16.62 13.74
CA ALA A 85 -6.56 16.78 14.73
C ALA A 85 -6.54 18.17 15.40
N GLY A 86 -7.11 19.19 14.75
CA GLY A 86 -7.29 20.51 15.34
C GLY A 86 -8.49 20.65 16.28
N LYS A 87 -9.40 19.67 16.32
CA LYS A 87 -10.69 19.76 17.01
C LYS A 87 -10.93 18.65 18.03
N MET A 88 -10.45 17.45 17.74
CA MET A 88 -10.69 16.24 18.55
C MET A 88 -9.36 15.68 19.06
N PRO A 89 -9.33 15.15 20.30
CA PRO A 89 -8.12 14.52 20.83
C PRO A 89 -7.79 13.21 20.10
N LEU A 90 -6.52 12.84 20.11
CA LEU A 90 -6.04 11.57 19.59
C LEU A 90 -6.60 10.43 20.45
N THR A 91 -7.54 9.67 19.89
CA THR A 91 -8.12 8.48 20.52
C THR A 91 -8.17 7.39 19.46
N GLU A 92 -7.32 6.37 19.58
CA GLU A 92 -7.08 5.41 18.49
C GLU A 92 -8.30 4.55 18.13
N ASP A 93 -9.26 4.41 19.04
CA ASP A 93 -10.54 3.73 18.85
C ASP A 93 -11.61 4.60 18.16
N ASN A 94 -11.32 5.88 17.90
CA ASN A 94 -12.24 6.76 17.20
C ASN A 94 -12.43 6.29 15.75
N ILE A 95 -13.66 5.89 15.43
CA ILE A 95 -14.03 5.28 14.15
C ILE A 95 -13.77 6.19 12.93
N LEU A 96 -13.93 7.50 13.08
CA LEU A 96 -13.65 8.46 12.02
C LEU A 96 -12.15 8.69 11.86
N LEU A 97 -11.40 8.80 12.96
CA LEU A 97 -9.94 8.90 12.92
C LEU A 97 -9.32 7.68 12.22
N CYS A 98 -9.75 6.47 12.58
CA CYS A 98 -9.29 5.24 11.93
C CYS A 98 -9.52 5.29 10.41
N SER A 99 -10.73 5.66 10.01
CA SER A 99 -11.08 5.76 8.59
C SER A 99 -10.28 6.83 7.85
N LEU A 100 -10.01 7.99 8.49
CA LEU A 100 -9.18 9.06 7.92
C LEU A 100 -7.72 8.62 7.78
N VAL A 101 -7.17 7.98 8.82
CA VAL A 101 -5.79 7.46 8.82
C VAL A 101 -5.61 6.42 7.73
N GLU A 102 -6.54 5.46 7.60
CA GLU A 102 -6.52 4.46 6.52
C GLU A 102 -6.54 5.13 5.14
N ALA A 103 -7.40 6.13 4.95
CA ALA A 103 -7.53 6.84 3.68
C ALA A 103 -6.33 7.76 3.34
N VAL A 104 -5.60 8.27 4.33
CA VAL A 104 -4.39 9.08 4.09
C VAL A 104 -3.17 8.19 3.91
N ALA A 105 -3.07 7.08 4.65
CA ALA A 105 -1.97 6.13 4.55
C ALA A 105 -1.87 5.50 3.15
N THR A 106 -2.96 5.45 2.39
CA THR A 106 -3.02 4.98 0.99
C THR A 106 -2.46 5.97 -0.04
N ILE A 107 -2.24 7.22 0.35
CA ILE A 107 -1.70 8.25 -0.53
C ILE A 107 -0.19 8.34 -0.32
N PRO A 108 0.66 8.19 -1.36
CA PRO A 108 2.09 8.45 -1.22
C PRO A 108 2.31 9.90 -0.77
N LEU A 109 2.99 10.12 0.37
CA LEU A 109 3.12 11.44 1.00
C LEU A 109 3.74 12.48 0.05
N ASN A 110 4.65 12.06 -0.83
CA ASN A 110 5.25 12.93 -1.84
C ASN A 110 4.24 13.51 -2.85
N THR A 111 3.05 12.93 -2.98
CA THR A 111 1.96 13.45 -3.83
C THR A 111 1.02 14.41 -3.07
N ILE A 112 1.12 14.46 -1.73
CA ILE A 112 0.34 15.37 -0.91
C ILE A 112 1.02 16.73 -0.92
N GLU A 113 0.38 17.70 -1.56
CA GLU A 113 0.83 19.09 -1.54
C GLU A 113 0.96 19.62 -0.09
N PHE A 114 2.11 20.23 0.21
CA PHE A 114 2.39 20.78 1.53
C PHE A 114 1.38 21.88 1.90
N GLY A 115 0.68 21.69 3.02
CA GLY A 115 -0.39 22.58 3.47
C GLY A 115 -1.77 21.91 3.46
N ARG A 116 -1.93 20.80 2.72
CA ARG A 116 -3.14 19.96 2.81
C ARG A 116 -3.18 19.13 4.08
N LEU A 117 -2.01 18.63 4.50
CA LEU A 117 -1.83 17.92 5.76
C LEU A 117 -1.06 18.82 6.74
N SER A 118 -1.68 19.16 7.87
CA SER A 118 -1.05 19.94 8.94
C SER A 118 -0.04 19.10 9.71
N ILE A 119 0.86 19.74 10.46
CA ILE A 119 1.85 19.03 11.29
C ILE A 119 1.18 18.14 12.35
N THR A 120 0.11 18.62 12.98
CA THR A 120 -0.67 17.84 13.95
C THR A 120 -1.45 16.70 13.29
N GLY A 121 -2.05 16.94 12.12
CA GLY A 121 -2.71 15.89 11.35
C GLY A 121 -1.74 14.80 10.91
N PHE A 122 -0.52 15.19 10.53
CA PHE A 122 0.55 14.26 10.22
C PHE A 122 1.04 13.50 11.45
N GLN A 123 1.17 14.14 12.61
CA GLN A 123 1.47 13.47 13.87
C GLN A 123 0.41 12.40 14.22
N TYR A 124 -0.88 12.68 13.97
CA TYR A 124 -1.97 11.71 14.16
C TYR A 124 -1.82 10.53 13.19
N LEU A 125 -1.50 10.79 11.91
CA LEU A 125 -1.20 9.74 10.95
C LEU A 125 -0.05 8.84 11.43
N LEU A 126 1.07 9.44 11.84
CA LEU A 126 2.26 8.69 12.24
C LEU A 126 2.04 7.89 13.53
N SER A 127 1.43 8.49 14.56
CA SER A 127 1.10 7.78 15.81
C SER A 127 0.16 6.59 15.58
N CYS A 128 -0.83 6.74 14.70
CA CYS A 128 -1.76 5.65 14.38
C CYS A 128 -1.18 4.57 13.45
N THR A 129 0.03 4.74 12.90
CA THR A 129 0.64 3.80 11.93
C THR A 129 2.04 3.31 12.32
N TYR A 130 2.71 3.96 13.27
CA TYR A 130 4.06 3.61 13.71
C TYR A 130 4.09 2.23 14.38
N GLU A 131 4.95 1.34 13.87
CA GLU A 131 5.11 -0.05 14.34
C GLU A 131 3.81 -0.88 14.36
N LYS A 132 2.83 -0.50 13.53
CA LYS A 132 1.59 -1.26 13.36
C LYS A 132 1.59 -1.93 11.99
N GLU A 133 1.07 -3.15 11.93
CA GLU A 133 0.85 -3.90 10.68
C GLU A 133 -0.35 -3.33 9.90
N LYS A 134 -0.25 -2.06 9.50
CA LYS A 134 -1.25 -1.37 8.68
C LYS A 134 -0.67 -1.05 7.30
N PRO A 135 -1.49 -1.01 6.24
CA PRO A 135 -1.04 -0.55 4.94
C PRO A 135 -0.50 0.88 5.01
N PHE A 136 0.63 1.13 4.36
CA PHE A 136 1.22 2.47 4.28
C PHE A 136 1.98 2.65 2.97
N ALA A 137 1.56 3.63 2.16
CA ALA A 137 2.03 3.80 0.77
C ALA A 137 3.44 4.37 0.67
N THR A 138 3.96 4.93 1.76
CA THR A 138 5.18 5.73 1.72
C THR A 138 6.33 5.02 2.44
N PRO A 139 7.48 4.82 1.78
CA PRO A 139 8.66 4.24 2.42
C PRO A 139 9.26 5.20 3.46
N GLU A 140 10.03 4.65 4.39
CA GLU A 140 10.44 5.32 5.61
C GLU A 140 11.27 6.59 5.38
N TYR A 141 12.16 6.56 4.37
CA TYR A 141 12.90 7.75 3.97
C TYR A 141 11.97 8.87 3.52
N GLU A 142 10.92 8.55 2.76
CA GLU A 142 9.98 9.56 2.26
C GLU A 142 9.06 10.08 3.39
N VAL A 143 8.83 9.27 4.43
CA VAL A 143 8.22 9.76 5.69
C VAL A 143 9.12 10.78 6.36
N PHE A 144 10.43 10.48 6.51
CA PHE A 144 11.39 11.45 7.05
C PHE A 144 11.45 12.72 6.21
N ARG A 145 11.56 12.58 4.87
CA ARG A 145 11.56 13.69 3.93
C ARG A 145 10.34 14.60 4.13
N TYR A 146 9.14 14.02 4.14
CA TYR A 146 7.90 14.78 4.35
C TYR A 146 7.91 15.50 5.70
N SER A 147 8.34 14.81 6.76
CA SER A 147 8.47 15.36 8.12
C SER A 147 9.38 16.59 8.16
N ALA A 148 10.59 16.47 7.60
CA ALA A 148 11.59 17.51 7.59
C ALA A 148 11.12 18.75 6.80
N ILE A 149 10.51 18.54 5.64
CA ILE A 149 10.00 19.65 4.80
C ILE A 149 8.79 20.31 5.46
N LEU A 150 7.90 19.54 6.10
CA LEU A 150 6.76 20.08 6.83
C LEU A 150 7.21 20.94 8.03
N ALA A 151 8.20 20.47 8.79
CA ALA A 151 8.84 21.23 9.86
C ALA A 151 9.52 22.51 9.33
N ALA A 152 10.25 22.41 8.21
CA ALA A 152 10.88 23.55 7.55
C ALA A 152 9.88 24.65 7.17
N LYS A 153 8.69 24.24 6.70
CA LYS A 153 7.60 25.15 6.34
C LYS A 153 7.04 25.93 7.54
N GLN A 154 7.10 25.37 8.75
CA GLN A 154 6.74 26.09 9.98
C GLN A 154 7.77 27.17 10.35
N VAL A 155 9.02 26.99 9.93
CA VAL A 155 10.13 27.90 10.26
C VAL A 155 10.17 29.09 9.29
N SER A 156 10.32 28.83 7.99
CA SER A 156 10.34 29.89 6.96
C SER A 156 10.19 29.33 5.53
N ASN A 157 9.76 30.19 4.59
CA ASN A 157 9.69 29.84 3.17
C ASN A 157 11.07 29.53 2.56
N ASP A 158 12.12 30.20 3.03
CA ASP A 158 13.48 29.98 2.50
C ASP A 158 14.03 28.64 2.99
N THR A 159 13.89 28.33 4.28
CA THR A 159 14.24 27.02 4.85
C THR A 159 13.46 25.88 4.17
N TYR A 160 12.17 26.09 3.90
CA TYR A 160 11.34 25.14 3.15
C TYR A 160 11.90 24.86 1.73
N LYS A 161 12.25 25.90 0.97
CA LYS A 161 12.85 25.74 -0.36
C LYS A 161 14.19 25.03 -0.29
N THR A 162 15.06 25.41 0.65
CA THR A 162 16.37 24.76 0.84
C THR A 162 16.23 23.28 1.15
N LEU A 163 15.32 22.88 2.04
CA LEU A 163 15.14 21.46 2.37
C LEU A 163 14.44 20.67 1.25
N MET A 164 13.56 21.28 0.47
CA MET A 164 13.02 20.66 -0.75
C MET A 164 14.10 20.33 -1.78
N GLU A 165 15.12 21.19 -1.92
CA GLU A 165 16.28 20.94 -2.79
C GLU A 165 17.22 19.87 -2.22
N ARG A 166 17.46 19.89 -0.90
CA ARG A 166 18.40 18.98 -0.23
C ARG A 166 17.86 17.59 0.04
N LEU A 167 16.54 17.41 0.05
CA LEU A 167 15.88 16.12 0.24
C LEU A 167 15.22 15.67 -1.07
N PRO A 168 15.96 14.96 -1.95
CA PRO A 168 15.38 14.36 -3.15
C PRO A 168 14.38 13.26 -2.79
N THR A 169 13.46 12.95 -3.69
CA THR A 169 12.58 11.77 -3.62
C THR A 169 13.38 10.48 -3.87
N LEU A 170 12.88 9.30 -3.49
CA LEU A 170 13.60 8.04 -3.77
C LEU A 170 13.84 7.85 -5.27
N LYS A 171 12.82 8.15 -6.08
CA LYS A 171 12.93 8.11 -7.54
C LYS A 171 14.08 8.98 -8.08
N GLN A 172 14.32 10.14 -7.47
CA GLN A 172 15.44 11.00 -7.85
C GLN A 172 16.78 10.41 -7.41
N ILE A 173 16.85 9.80 -6.23
CA ILE A 173 18.06 9.14 -5.73
C ILE A 173 18.46 7.97 -6.65
N GLU A 174 17.51 7.11 -7.02
CA GLU A 174 17.72 5.97 -7.94
C GLU A 174 18.25 6.44 -9.31
N GLN A 175 17.78 7.59 -9.80
CA GLN A 175 18.24 8.17 -11.06
C GLN A 175 19.65 8.79 -10.98
N MET A 176 20.13 9.09 -9.78
CA MET A 176 21.41 9.76 -9.51
C MET A 176 22.57 8.79 -9.24
N GLU A 177 22.36 7.46 -9.31
CA GLU A 177 23.28 6.40 -8.86
C GLU A 177 24.74 6.45 -9.35
N ASN A 178 25.14 7.36 -10.26
CA ASN A 178 26.52 7.45 -10.76
C ASN A 178 27.25 8.79 -10.59
N SER A 179 26.64 9.85 -10.06
CA SER A 179 27.39 11.04 -9.65
C SER A 179 26.49 12.06 -8.97
N VAL A 180 27.02 12.73 -7.95
CA VAL A 180 26.52 13.93 -7.25
C VAL A 180 26.09 13.62 -5.81
N ARG A 181 27.03 13.89 -4.88
CA ARG A 181 26.71 14.25 -3.51
C ARG A 181 25.81 15.48 -3.57
N VAL A 182 24.66 15.46 -2.90
CA VAL A 182 23.84 16.66 -2.73
C VAL A 182 24.76 17.76 -2.17
N GLU A 183 24.87 18.89 -2.87
CA GLU A 183 25.73 19.99 -2.44
C GLU A 183 25.42 20.33 -0.99
N ASN A 184 26.46 20.44 -0.17
CA ASN A 184 26.34 20.72 1.25
C ASN A 184 26.05 22.22 1.45
N LYS A 185 24.85 22.64 1.04
CA LYS A 185 24.36 24.01 1.22
C LYS A 185 23.95 24.22 2.67
N PHE A 186 24.33 25.36 3.22
CA PHE A 186 23.90 25.80 4.55
C PHE A 186 22.36 25.81 4.64
N ILE A 187 21.80 25.20 5.68
CA ILE A 187 20.36 25.24 5.97
C ILE A 187 20.10 26.37 6.95
N PRO A 188 19.41 27.45 6.55
CA PRO A 188 19.02 28.51 7.46
C PRO A 188 18.15 27.95 8.59
N ASP A 189 18.43 28.35 9.82
CA ASP A 189 17.63 27.99 11.00
C ASP A 189 17.47 26.47 11.23
N HIS A 190 18.45 25.63 10.85
CA HIS A 190 18.39 24.16 11.04
C HIS A 190 18.04 23.76 12.48
N LYS A 191 18.49 24.50 13.50
CA LYS A 191 18.13 24.26 14.91
C LYS A 191 16.64 24.45 15.20
N LYS A 192 15.98 25.42 14.55
CA LYS A 192 14.53 25.60 14.66
C LYS A 192 13.80 24.46 13.96
N VAL A 193 14.29 24.03 12.80
CA VAL A 193 13.76 22.84 12.10
C VAL A 193 13.86 21.60 12.98
N ALA A 194 15.02 21.37 13.61
CA ALA A 194 15.22 20.24 14.52
C ALA A 194 14.22 20.24 15.68
N LYS A 195 13.90 21.41 16.23
CA LYS A 195 12.91 21.57 17.29
C LYS A 195 11.49 21.25 16.83
N GLU A 196 11.08 21.75 15.67
CA GLU A 196 9.76 21.43 15.09
C GLU A 196 9.65 19.96 14.70
N LEU A 197 10.77 19.36 14.27
CA LEU A 197 10.85 17.96 13.85
C LEU A 197 10.87 16.98 15.03
N GLU A 198 11.22 17.43 16.25
CA GLU A 198 11.36 16.61 17.45
C GLU A 198 10.13 15.74 17.72
N LEU A 199 8.93 16.31 17.57
CA LEU A 199 7.64 15.62 17.77
C LEU A 199 7.28 14.60 16.68
N LEU A 200 8.00 14.59 15.56
CA LEU A 200 7.78 13.66 14.45
C LEU A 200 8.88 12.59 14.38
N VAL A 201 10.11 12.94 14.78
CA VAL A 201 11.28 12.05 14.77
C VAL A 201 11.04 10.76 15.54
N GLU A 202 10.31 10.83 16.65
CA GLU A 202 9.99 9.64 17.46
C GLU A 202 9.20 8.58 16.69
N PHE A 203 8.41 9.01 15.71
CA PHE A 203 7.62 8.13 14.85
C PHE A 203 8.36 7.73 13.58
N ILE A 204 9.68 7.91 13.48
CA ILE A 204 10.48 7.51 12.31
C ILE A 204 11.45 6.41 12.71
N ASN A 205 11.28 5.24 12.09
CA ASN A 205 12.18 4.11 12.22
C ASN A 205 13.32 4.22 11.20
N PHE A 206 14.30 5.07 11.51
CA PHE A 206 15.49 5.27 10.67
C PHE A 206 16.27 3.99 10.36
N ARG A 207 16.07 2.88 11.08
CA ARG A 207 16.68 1.58 10.74
C ARG A 207 16.18 1.04 9.39
N ARG A 208 15.01 1.48 8.92
CA ARG A 208 14.44 1.12 7.61
C ARG A 208 14.95 1.97 6.46
N ILE A 209 15.76 2.99 6.74
CA ILE A 209 16.37 3.87 5.74
C ILE A 209 17.74 3.30 5.33
N GLN A 210 18.04 3.31 4.03
CA GLN A 210 19.30 2.82 3.50
C GLN A 210 20.50 3.56 4.11
N GLY A 211 21.56 2.81 4.43
CA GLY A 211 22.78 3.36 5.03
C GLY A 211 23.39 4.50 4.23
N GLN A 212 23.43 4.38 2.90
CA GLN A 212 23.96 5.43 2.02
C GLN A 212 23.15 6.73 2.14
N VAL A 213 21.82 6.62 2.17
CA VAL A 213 20.91 7.77 2.34
C VAL A 213 21.10 8.42 3.72
N LEU A 214 21.33 7.63 4.77
CA LEU A 214 21.63 8.16 6.09
C LEU A 214 22.90 9.02 6.09
N VAL A 215 24.00 8.50 5.51
CA VAL A 215 25.33 9.14 5.51
C VAL A 215 25.38 10.35 4.58
N ASP A 216 24.87 10.21 3.36
CA ASP A 216 25.04 11.24 2.32
C ASP A 216 23.98 12.33 2.37
N ILE A 217 22.78 12.01 2.87
CA ILE A 217 21.62 12.91 2.80
C ILE A 217 21.17 13.33 4.19
N ILE A 218 20.94 12.42 5.14
CA ILE A 218 20.27 12.75 6.42
C ILE A 218 21.23 13.36 7.44
N GLU A 219 22.36 12.70 7.72
CA GLU A 219 23.35 13.14 8.71
C GLU A 219 23.87 14.56 8.43
N PRO A 220 24.22 14.95 7.18
CA PRO A 220 24.73 16.29 6.87
C PRO A 220 23.71 17.44 7.03
N LEU A 221 22.44 17.14 7.28
CA LEU A 221 21.42 18.18 7.53
C LEU A 221 21.48 18.73 8.95
N GLU A 222 22.04 17.96 9.90
CA GLU A 222 22.10 18.32 11.33
C GLU A 222 20.73 18.65 11.96
N ILE A 223 19.64 18.16 11.37
CA ILE A 223 18.26 18.32 11.89
C ILE A 223 17.78 17.12 12.73
N VAL A 224 18.50 16.00 12.67
CA VAL A 224 18.23 14.78 13.46
C VAL A 224 19.22 14.71 14.60
N PRO A 225 18.79 14.41 15.85
CA PRO A 225 19.71 14.25 16.97
C PRO A 225 20.83 13.24 16.67
N ALA A 226 22.08 13.64 16.86
CA ALA A 226 23.26 12.80 16.60
C ALA A 226 23.22 11.46 17.35
N LYS A 227 22.57 11.40 18.52
CA LYS A 227 22.36 10.17 19.28
C LYS A 227 21.53 9.13 18.51
N ILE A 228 20.53 9.56 17.74
CA ILE A 228 19.70 8.67 16.91
C ILE A 228 20.56 8.09 15.79
N ILE A 229 21.27 8.95 15.04
CA ILE A 229 22.19 8.55 13.96
C ILE A 229 23.24 7.54 14.46
N LEU A 230 23.92 7.87 15.57
CA LEU A 230 24.96 7.02 16.17
C LEU A 230 24.41 5.66 16.60
N ASN A 231 23.19 5.62 17.15
CA ASN A 231 22.55 4.36 17.54
C ASN A 231 22.22 3.48 16.33
N ILE A 232 21.84 4.08 15.20
CA ILE A 232 21.59 3.35 13.95
C ILE A 232 22.91 2.79 13.39
N TYR A 233 23.99 3.57 13.38
CA TYR A 233 25.30 3.07 12.94
C TYR A 233 25.76 1.89 13.80
N ARG A 234 25.67 2.00 15.12
CA ARG A 234 25.96 0.88 16.04
C ARG A 234 25.08 -0.34 15.79
N HIS A 235 23.80 -0.12 15.47
CA HIS A 235 22.88 -1.21 15.12
C HIS A 235 23.28 -1.89 13.82
N ASN A 236 23.54 -1.11 12.75
CA ASN A 236 23.93 -1.62 11.44
C ASN A 236 25.27 -2.36 11.50
N THR A 237 26.23 -1.92 12.33
CA THR A 237 27.49 -2.66 12.55
C THR A 237 27.26 -4.01 13.26
N LYS A 238 26.25 -4.12 14.12
CA LYS A 238 25.93 -5.36 14.86
C LYS A 238 25.05 -6.33 14.06
N SER A 239 24.14 -5.80 13.24
CA SER A 239 23.21 -6.57 12.41
C SER A 239 23.82 -6.79 11.04
N ILE A 240 24.64 -7.84 10.90
CA ILE A 240 25.43 -8.06 9.68
C ILE A 240 24.55 -8.39 8.46
N ASN A 241 23.31 -8.87 8.61
CA ASN A 241 22.45 -9.26 7.47
C ASN A 241 20.96 -9.32 7.88
N SER A 242 20.31 -8.18 8.14
CA SER A 242 18.84 -8.16 8.22
C SER A 242 18.28 -7.36 7.05
N ASP A 243 17.55 -8.03 6.15
CA ASP A 243 16.78 -7.40 5.08
C ASP A 243 15.63 -6.58 5.69
N ILE A 244 15.93 -5.34 6.09
CA ILE A 244 14.95 -4.45 6.68
C ILE A 244 14.10 -3.86 5.55
N ASN A 245 12.82 -4.24 5.50
CA ASN A 245 11.84 -3.63 4.60
C ASN A 245 11.80 -2.09 4.79
N HIS A 246 11.94 -1.36 3.69
CA HIS A 246 11.92 0.10 3.65
C HIS A 246 10.57 0.73 4.02
N PHE A 247 9.49 -0.05 4.12
CA PHE A 247 8.16 0.42 4.55
C PHE A 247 7.91 0.13 6.03
N ARG A 248 7.26 1.06 6.74
CA ARG A 248 6.80 0.88 8.14
C ARG A 248 5.58 -0.02 8.31
N GLY A 249 4.91 -0.36 7.22
CA GLY A 249 3.70 -1.16 7.19
C GLY A 249 3.65 -2.03 5.94
N ILE A 250 2.45 -2.49 5.57
CA ILE A 250 2.24 -3.27 4.34
C ILE A 250 2.32 -2.29 3.15
N SER A 251 3.23 -2.50 2.21
CA SER A 251 3.37 -1.62 1.04
C SER A 251 2.07 -1.59 0.23
N ILE A 252 1.62 -0.43 -0.25
CA ILE A 252 0.32 -0.29 -0.94
C ILE A 252 0.41 -0.55 -2.44
N ASN A 253 1.61 -0.43 -3.01
CA ASN A 253 1.94 -1.12 -4.26
C ASN A 253 1.74 -2.64 -4.12
N ASN A 254 1.66 -3.15 -2.88
CA ASN A 254 1.25 -4.51 -2.56
C ASN A 254 -0.29 -4.73 -2.39
N CYS A 255 -1.18 -3.80 -2.75
CA CYS A 255 -2.63 -4.02 -2.66
C CYS A 255 -3.47 -3.70 -3.93
N THR A 256 -3.04 -2.79 -4.81
CA THR A 256 -3.83 -2.39 -6.01
C THR A 256 -3.44 -3.07 -7.31
N ASN A 257 -2.26 -3.70 -7.38
CA ASN A 257 -1.78 -4.43 -8.56
C ASN A 257 -2.14 -5.93 -8.56
N TYR A 258 -2.89 -6.38 -7.55
CA TYR A 258 -3.25 -7.78 -7.27
C TYR A 258 -4.63 -8.12 -7.78
N VAL A 259 -4.83 -7.69 -9.01
CA VAL A 259 -6.04 -7.89 -9.77
C VAL A 259 -5.64 -8.33 -11.16
N TRP A 260 -6.50 -9.11 -11.78
CA TRP A 260 -6.40 -9.45 -13.19
C TRP A 260 -6.45 -8.18 -14.04
N ASP A 261 -5.60 -8.13 -15.07
CA ASP A 261 -5.48 -6.98 -15.95
C ASP A 261 -6.47 -7.11 -17.11
N GLU A 262 -7.56 -6.35 -17.04
CA GLU A 262 -8.58 -6.28 -18.10
C GLU A 262 -7.99 -5.93 -19.47
N SER A 263 -6.90 -5.16 -19.53
CA SER A 263 -6.25 -4.79 -20.80
C SER A 263 -5.35 -5.90 -21.37
N ALA A 264 -5.00 -6.89 -20.55
CA ALA A 264 -4.12 -8.00 -20.86
C ALA A 264 -4.83 -9.34 -20.54
N CYS A 265 -6.03 -9.45 -21.08
CA CYS A 265 -6.97 -10.53 -20.87
C CYS A 265 -7.41 -11.11 -22.23
N GLY A 266 -7.52 -12.43 -22.31
CA GLY A 266 -8.00 -13.12 -23.49
C GLY A 266 -9.46 -12.75 -23.78
N PRO A 267 -9.86 -12.68 -25.06
CA PRO A 267 -11.23 -12.34 -25.41
C PRO A 267 -12.21 -13.31 -24.75
N GLU A 268 -13.35 -12.77 -24.31
CA GLU A 268 -14.47 -13.48 -23.68
C GLU A 268 -14.25 -13.94 -22.23
N LEU A 269 -13.05 -13.80 -21.67
CA LEU A 269 -12.87 -13.93 -20.21
C LEU A 269 -13.55 -12.76 -19.50
N ILE A 270 -14.23 -13.06 -18.40
CA ILE A 270 -14.89 -12.06 -17.56
C ILE A 270 -14.12 -11.95 -16.25
N ILE A 271 -13.78 -10.72 -15.91
CA ILE A 271 -13.15 -10.35 -14.65
C ILE A 271 -14.23 -9.71 -13.76
N GLU A 272 -14.36 -10.16 -12.53
CA GLU A 272 -15.34 -9.64 -11.55
C GLU A 272 -14.72 -9.52 -10.15
N ASP A 273 -15.55 -9.18 -9.17
CA ASP A 273 -15.14 -9.05 -7.76
C ASP A 273 -13.94 -8.09 -7.60
N ASN A 274 -14.10 -6.89 -8.16
CA ASN A 274 -13.09 -5.82 -8.19
C ASN A 274 -11.74 -6.27 -8.79
N GLY A 275 -11.77 -7.19 -9.75
CA GLY A 275 -10.57 -7.64 -10.44
C GLY A 275 -9.94 -8.91 -9.88
N LYS A 276 -10.47 -9.49 -8.79
CA LYS A 276 -9.87 -10.64 -8.12
C LYS A 276 -10.27 -11.99 -8.72
N VAL A 277 -11.40 -12.05 -9.41
CA VAL A 277 -11.93 -13.29 -9.98
C VAL A 277 -11.92 -13.20 -11.49
N VAL A 278 -11.45 -14.26 -12.16
CA VAL A 278 -11.59 -14.44 -13.60
C VAL A 278 -12.32 -15.75 -13.89
N TYR A 279 -13.24 -15.74 -14.84
CA TYR A 279 -13.90 -16.95 -15.32
C TYR A 279 -14.13 -16.93 -16.83
N ALA A 280 -14.26 -18.13 -17.39
CA ALA A 280 -14.56 -18.34 -18.79
C ALA A 280 -16.04 -18.72 -18.95
N PRO A 281 -16.89 -17.88 -19.57
CA PRO A 281 -18.29 -18.20 -19.82
C PRO A 281 -18.49 -19.24 -20.94
N ASN A 282 -17.47 -19.46 -21.78
CA ASN A 282 -17.52 -20.29 -22.98
C ASN A 282 -16.17 -21.00 -23.30
N GLY A 283 -16.21 -21.92 -24.27
CA GLY A 283 -15.39 -23.15 -24.27
C GLY A 283 -13.92 -23.09 -24.70
N GLN A 284 -13.37 -21.95 -25.11
CA GLN A 284 -11.97 -21.87 -25.54
C GLN A 284 -11.02 -21.57 -24.37
N TRP A 285 -9.80 -22.11 -24.48
CA TRP A 285 -8.71 -21.77 -23.57
C TRP A 285 -8.23 -20.36 -23.84
N ARG A 286 -8.17 -19.55 -22.78
CA ARG A 286 -7.68 -18.18 -22.81
C ARG A 286 -6.82 -17.93 -21.59
N SER A 287 -5.97 -16.92 -21.69
CA SER A 287 -5.08 -16.51 -20.60
C SER A 287 -5.40 -15.09 -20.15
N VAL A 288 -5.12 -14.81 -18.89
CA VAL A 288 -5.10 -13.46 -18.33
C VAL A 288 -3.89 -13.34 -17.43
N ARG A 289 -3.26 -12.16 -17.43
CA ARG A 289 -2.21 -11.85 -16.46
C ARG A 289 -2.70 -10.89 -15.39
N ALA A 290 -2.03 -10.88 -14.24
CA ALA A 290 -2.25 -9.84 -13.23
C ALA A 290 -1.61 -8.50 -13.66
N LYS A 291 -2.04 -7.39 -13.07
CA LYS A 291 -1.43 -6.06 -13.28
C LYS A 291 -0.01 -5.96 -12.69
N MET A 292 0.31 -6.79 -11.69
CA MET A 292 1.62 -6.76 -11.03
C MET A 292 2.75 -7.19 -11.96
N LEU A 293 3.65 -6.26 -12.25
CA LEU A 293 4.95 -6.54 -12.87
C LEU A 293 5.91 -7.09 -11.82
N LEU A 294 6.45 -8.28 -12.09
CA LEU A 294 7.51 -8.95 -11.35
C LEU A 294 8.84 -8.61 -12.01
N GLU A 295 9.51 -7.58 -11.50
CA GLU A 295 10.84 -7.15 -11.97
C GLU A 295 11.79 -6.87 -10.78
N ASN A 296 13.07 -6.59 -11.08
CA ASN A 296 14.15 -6.36 -10.11
C ASN A 296 14.51 -7.57 -9.22
N ILE A 297 15.45 -7.37 -8.30
CA ILE A 297 15.91 -8.39 -7.34
C ILE A 297 14.78 -8.64 -6.32
N GLY A 298 14.36 -9.90 -6.16
CA GLY A 298 13.34 -10.28 -5.18
C GLY A 298 12.79 -11.69 -5.34
N ILE A 299 12.21 -12.18 -4.24
CA ILE A 299 11.44 -13.43 -4.18
C ILE A 299 9.97 -13.05 -4.00
N TYR A 300 9.11 -13.65 -4.81
CA TYR A 300 7.69 -13.35 -4.89
C TYR A 300 6.87 -14.62 -4.63
N GLU A 301 5.84 -14.48 -3.80
CA GLU A 301 4.88 -15.55 -3.53
C GLU A 301 3.45 -15.04 -3.68
N TRP A 302 2.58 -15.87 -4.26
CA TRP A 302 1.14 -15.61 -4.35
C TRP A 302 0.33 -16.87 -4.52
N ASP A 303 -0.93 -16.79 -4.13
CA ASP A 303 -1.86 -17.90 -4.22
C ASP A 303 -2.89 -17.70 -5.33
N VAL A 304 -3.23 -18.79 -6.00
CA VAL A 304 -4.36 -18.87 -6.91
C VAL A 304 -5.29 -19.98 -6.41
N ILE A 305 -6.56 -19.64 -6.21
CA ILE A 305 -7.60 -20.60 -5.86
C ILE A 305 -8.38 -20.95 -7.12
N ILE A 306 -8.45 -22.24 -7.44
CA ILE A 306 -9.34 -22.76 -8.47
C ILE A 306 -10.74 -22.91 -7.84
N GLU A 307 -11.57 -21.87 -7.91
CA GLU A 307 -12.95 -21.94 -7.40
C GLU A 307 -13.81 -22.93 -8.17
N LYS A 308 -13.54 -23.05 -9.48
CA LYS A 308 -14.17 -24.05 -10.35
C LYS A 308 -13.17 -24.61 -11.34
N VAL A 309 -13.06 -25.93 -11.41
CA VAL A 309 -12.17 -26.61 -12.35
C VAL A 309 -12.67 -26.54 -13.79
N CYS A 310 -11.72 -26.55 -14.70
CA CYS A 310 -11.93 -26.80 -16.12
C CYS A 310 -11.00 -27.92 -16.56
N THR A 311 -11.13 -28.40 -17.82
CA THR A 311 -10.41 -29.60 -18.30
C THR A 311 -8.92 -29.62 -17.92
N TRP A 312 -8.22 -28.48 -17.99
CA TRP A 312 -6.81 -28.32 -17.57
C TRP A 312 -6.48 -26.92 -17.02
N SER A 313 -6.64 -26.64 -15.74
CA SER A 313 -6.22 -25.34 -15.18
C SER A 313 -4.70 -25.12 -15.30
N TRP A 314 -4.27 -23.91 -15.67
CA TRP A 314 -2.85 -23.51 -15.75
C TRP A 314 -2.56 -22.29 -14.88
N VAL A 315 -1.51 -22.34 -14.06
CA VAL A 315 -1.10 -21.26 -13.13
C VAL A 315 0.42 -21.06 -13.20
N GLY A 316 0.89 -19.83 -13.29
CA GLY A 316 2.34 -19.55 -13.24
C GLY A 316 2.67 -18.11 -13.65
N VAL A 317 3.69 -17.96 -14.51
CA VAL A 317 4.18 -16.65 -14.96
C VAL A 317 4.26 -16.53 -16.48
N CYS A 318 4.14 -15.31 -17.00
CA CYS A 318 4.38 -14.99 -18.41
C CYS A 318 5.25 -13.75 -18.60
N ALA A 319 5.92 -13.66 -19.74
CA ALA A 319 6.46 -12.40 -20.24
C ALA A 319 5.33 -11.56 -20.86
N SER A 320 5.47 -10.23 -20.90
CA SER A 320 4.54 -9.37 -21.65
C SER A 320 4.87 -9.31 -23.14
N GLU A 321 6.14 -9.47 -23.51
CA GLU A 321 6.59 -9.44 -24.90
C GLU A 321 6.24 -10.76 -25.59
N ASN A 322 5.59 -10.67 -26.77
CA ASN A 322 5.21 -11.83 -27.59
C ASN A 322 4.33 -12.87 -26.85
N PHE A 323 3.42 -12.42 -25.97
CA PHE A 323 2.45 -13.29 -25.31
C PHE A 323 1.03 -13.05 -25.87
N ASN A 324 0.40 -14.11 -26.35
CA ASN A 324 -0.97 -14.08 -26.86
C ASN A 324 -1.95 -14.55 -25.77
N TYR A 325 -2.76 -13.62 -25.25
CA TYR A 325 -3.80 -13.90 -24.26
C TYR A 325 -4.97 -14.73 -24.83
N GLY A 326 -5.07 -14.82 -26.16
CA GLY A 326 -5.97 -15.74 -26.86
C GLY A 326 -5.56 -17.22 -26.78
N GLU A 327 -4.38 -17.53 -26.30
CA GLU A 327 -3.85 -18.91 -26.26
C GLU A 327 -3.52 -19.34 -24.83
N VAL A 328 -3.25 -20.64 -24.65
CA VAL A 328 -2.79 -21.21 -23.36
C VAL A 328 -1.37 -20.72 -23.08
N ALA A 329 -1.07 -20.33 -21.84
CA ALA A 329 0.25 -19.85 -21.46
C ALA A 329 1.33 -20.94 -21.69
N GLY A 330 1.04 -22.18 -21.31
CA GLY A 330 1.99 -23.30 -21.39
C GLY A 330 2.33 -23.78 -22.81
N THR A 331 1.63 -23.31 -23.84
CA THR A 331 1.93 -23.65 -25.25
C THR A 331 2.79 -22.59 -25.95
N GLN A 332 3.10 -21.48 -25.28
CA GLN A 332 3.84 -20.35 -25.83
C GLN A 332 5.20 -20.22 -25.14
N PHE A 333 6.25 -19.84 -25.88
CA PHE A 333 7.59 -19.68 -25.31
C PHE A 333 7.66 -18.63 -24.19
N SER A 334 6.71 -17.69 -24.20
CA SER A 334 6.57 -16.60 -23.23
C SER A 334 5.76 -16.99 -21.98
N GLY A 335 5.38 -18.25 -21.79
CA GLY A 335 4.64 -18.73 -20.61
C GLY A 335 5.30 -19.92 -19.89
N TRP A 336 5.31 -19.87 -18.56
CA TRP A 336 5.83 -20.92 -17.67
C TRP A 336 4.78 -21.23 -16.61
N VAL A 337 4.10 -22.35 -16.75
CA VAL A 337 2.91 -22.67 -15.94
C VAL A 337 2.89 -24.10 -15.45
N LEU A 338 2.29 -24.31 -14.27
CA LEU A 338 1.90 -25.61 -13.75
C LEU A 338 0.47 -25.93 -14.19
N GLY A 339 0.27 -27.09 -14.79
CA GLY A 339 -1.03 -27.62 -15.17
C GLY A 339 -1.65 -28.48 -14.05
N SER A 340 -2.98 -28.49 -13.98
CA SER A 340 -3.74 -29.37 -13.06
C SER A 340 -3.54 -30.88 -13.30
N ASN A 341 -2.91 -31.27 -14.40
CA ASN A 341 -2.40 -32.64 -14.63
C ASN A 341 -1.11 -32.95 -13.86
N GLY A 342 -0.51 -31.97 -13.19
CA GLY A 342 0.74 -32.12 -12.47
C GLY A 342 2.01 -31.91 -13.30
N SER A 343 1.90 -31.37 -14.52
CA SER A 343 3.05 -31.06 -15.38
C SER A 343 3.37 -29.56 -15.40
N CYS A 344 4.66 -29.22 -15.37
CA CYS A 344 5.13 -27.86 -15.65
C CYS A 344 5.40 -27.71 -17.15
N CYS A 345 4.85 -26.67 -17.76
CA CYS A 345 4.89 -26.44 -19.20
C CYS A 345 5.57 -25.12 -19.54
N ASN A 346 6.56 -25.22 -20.43
CA ASN A 346 7.12 -24.19 -21.28
C ASN A 346 7.60 -24.92 -22.55
N PRO A 347 7.30 -24.44 -23.78
CA PRO A 347 7.71 -25.14 -25.00
C PRO A 347 9.23 -25.38 -25.03
N GLY A 348 9.63 -26.64 -25.24
CA GLY A 348 11.03 -27.07 -25.20
C GLY A 348 11.58 -27.38 -23.79
N ASN A 349 10.93 -26.90 -22.73
CA ASN A 349 11.38 -26.98 -21.34
C ASN A 349 10.26 -27.50 -20.41
N SER A 350 9.52 -28.51 -20.86
CA SER A 350 8.40 -29.08 -20.09
C SER A 350 8.87 -30.22 -19.18
N LEU A 351 8.32 -30.28 -17.97
CA LEU A 351 8.59 -31.32 -16.97
C LEU A 351 7.28 -32.03 -16.63
N ASN A 352 7.21 -33.31 -16.97
CA ASN A 352 6.06 -34.16 -16.63
C ASN A 352 6.18 -34.73 -15.22
N ASN A 353 5.04 -35.00 -14.59
CA ASN A 353 4.96 -35.60 -13.25
C ASN A 353 5.69 -34.77 -12.17
N TYR A 354 5.60 -33.44 -12.26
CA TYR A 354 6.19 -32.53 -11.28
C TYR A 354 5.47 -32.63 -9.92
N CYS A 355 4.14 -32.76 -9.94
CA CYS A 355 3.33 -33.04 -8.76
C CYS A 355 2.15 -33.98 -9.10
N PRO A 356 1.45 -34.56 -8.11
CA PRO A 356 0.19 -35.24 -8.34
C PRO A 356 -0.87 -34.29 -8.95
N PRO A 357 -1.76 -34.79 -9.83
CA PRO A 357 -2.85 -34.00 -10.37
C PRO A 357 -3.74 -33.39 -9.29
N PHE A 358 -4.20 -32.15 -9.50
CA PHE A 358 -5.01 -31.37 -8.54
C PHE A 358 -6.30 -30.84 -9.17
N HIS A 359 -6.99 -31.72 -9.89
CA HIS A 359 -8.19 -31.40 -10.65
C HIS A 359 -9.47 -31.42 -9.77
N TYR A 360 -9.57 -30.51 -8.81
CA TYR A 360 -10.78 -30.35 -7.97
C TYR A 360 -11.02 -28.90 -7.54
N ASP A 361 -12.27 -28.57 -7.24
CA ASP A 361 -12.69 -27.23 -6.80
C ASP A 361 -12.11 -26.91 -5.42
N GLY A 362 -11.63 -25.69 -5.23
CA GLY A 362 -10.97 -25.23 -4.01
C GLY A 362 -9.47 -25.55 -3.94
N ALA A 363 -8.88 -26.13 -4.99
CA ALA A 363 -7.43 -26.33 -5.04
C ALA A 363 -6.69 -24.98 -4.94
N LYS A 364 -5.74 -24.89 -4.00
CA LYS A 364 -4.91 -23.72 -3.76
C LYS A 364 -3.49 -23.96 -4.25
N ILE A 365 -3.03 -23.08 -5.15
CA ILE A 365 -1.71 -23.15 -5.76
C ILE A 365 -0.94 -21.91 -5.35
N THR A 366 0.15 -22.08 -4.59
CA THR A 366 1.11 -21.01 -4.32
C THR A 366 2.21 -21.07 -5.37
N VAL A 367 2.49 -19.96 -6.03
CA VAL A 367 3.65 -19.82 -6.92
C VAL A 367 4.78 -19.16 -6.15
N HIS A 368 5.98 -19.74 -6.20
CA HIS A 368 7.19 -19.19 -5.60
C HIS A 368 8.17 -18.83 -6.71
N LEU A 369 8.35 -17.54 -6.97
CA LEU A 369 9.27 -17.03 -7.99
C LEU A 369 10.47 -16.36 -7.34
N ASP A 370 11.68 -16.86 -7.60
CA ASP A 370 12.93 -16.20 -7.25
C ASP A 370 13.54 -15.56 -8.50
N ILE A 371 13.42 -14.23 -8.62
CA ILE A 371 13.96 -13.48 -9.76
C ILE A 371 15.50 -13.42 -9.69
N ASN A 372 16.09 -13.54 -8.50
CA ASN A 372 17.53 -13.48 -8.30
C ASN A 372 18.20 -14.71 -8.89
N ARG A 373 17.66 -15.88 -8.54
CA ARG A 373 18.16 -17.18 -9.02
C ARG A 373 17.54 -17.62 -10.33
N ARG A 374 16.53 -16.90 -10.83
CA ARG A 374 15.75 -17.25 -12.02
C ARG A 374 15.09 -18.63 -11.88
N THR A 375 14.53 -18.91 -10.72
CA THR A 375 13.87 -20.18 -10.41
C THR A 375 12.40 -19.97 -10.08
N CYS A 376 11.60 -21.00 -10.34
CA CYS A 376 10.20 -21.04 -9.96
C CYS A 376 9.88 -22.41 -9.35
N SER A 377 9.04 -22.44 -8.31
CA SER A 377 8.50 -23.65 -7.70
C SER A 377 7.07 -23.43 -7.28
N PHE A 378 6.36 -24.50 -6.92
CA PHE A 378 4.94 -24.42 -6.55
C PHE A 378 4.67 -25.15 -5.23
N THR A 379 3.73 -24.62 -4.46
CA THR A 379 3.05 -25.36 -3.39
C THR A 379 1.63 -25.66 -3.85
N VAL A 380 1.23 -26.93 -3.79
CA VAL A 380 -0.13 -27.35 -4.13
C VAL A 380 -0.78 -27.91 -2.87
N ASN A 381 -1.84 -27.25 -2.41
CA ASN A 381 -2.60 -27.61 -1.20
C ASN A 381 -1.72 -27.88 0.03
N GLY A 382 -0.75 -26.98 0.26
CA GLY A 382 0.17 -27.04 1.40
C GLY A 382 1.41 -27.94 1.21
N THR A 383 1.50 -28.69 0.11
CA THR A 383 2.70 -29.48 -0.21
C THR A 383 3.62 -28.69 -1.14
N LYS A 384 4.80 -28.29 -0.66
CA LYS A 384 5.82 -27.57 -1.45
C LYS A 384 6.64 -28.53 -2.30
N TYR A 385 6.77 -28.25 -3.59
CA TYR A 385 7.56 -29.02 -4.55
C TYR A 385 8.89 -28.33 -4.85
N SER A 386 9.84 -29.07 -5.42
CA SER A 386 11.18 -28.56 -5.75
C SER A 386 11.14 -27.50 -6.86
N GLU A 387 12.22 -26.74 -7.03
CA GLU A 387 12.38 -25.84 -8.18
C GLU A 387 12.19 -26.61 -9.51
N VAL A 388 11.51 -25.97 -10.47
CA VAL A 388 11.28 -26.55 -11.80
C VAL A 388 12.60 -26.50 -12.58
N SER A 389 13.38 -27.57 -12.48
CA SER A 389 14.74 -27.66 -13.04
C SER A 389 14.81 -27.48 -14.56
N ALA A 390 13.69 -27.68 -15.27
CA ALA A 390 13.61 -27.48 -16.71
C ALA A 390 13.58 -26.00 -17.12
N TRP A 391 13.22 -25.08 -16.23
CA TRP A 391 13.07 -23.66 -16.54
C TRP A 391 14.36 -22.89 -16.23
N ASN A 392 15.25 -22.79 -17.21
CA ASN A 392 16.51 -22.05 -17.13
C ASN A 392 16.52 -20.73 -17.92
N ASN A 393 15.35 -20.32 -18.42
CA ASN A 393 15.19 -19.23 -19.38
C ASN A 393 14.17 -18.16 -18.92
N LEU A 394 13.91 -18.04 -17.62
CA LEU A 394 12.98 -17.04 -17.09
C LEU A 394 13.51 -15.61 -17.35
N PRO A 395 12.74 -14.73 -18.02
CA PRO A 395 13.15 -13.36 -18.35
C PRO A 395 13.17 -12.44 -17.13
N SER A 396 13.78 -11.26 -17.29
CA SER A 396 13.91 -10.23 -16.26
C SER A 396 12.59 -9.63 -15.78
N LYS A 397 11.56 -9.67 -16.63
CA LYS A 397 10.25 -9.10 -16.40
C LYS A 397 9.19 -10.16 -16.62
N LEU A 398 8.43 -10.44 -15.56
CA LEU A 398 7.40 -11.47 -15.56
C LEU A 398 6.11 -10.91 -14.98
N TYR A 399 5.01 -11.58 -15.27
CA TYR A 399 3.70 -11.31 -14.71
C TYR A 399 3.08 -12.62 -14.24
N PRO A 400 2.33 -12.62 -13.12
CA PRO A 400 1.46 -13.73 -12.77
C PRO A 400 0.46 -13.97 -13.89
N VAL A 401 0.24 -15.23 -14.27
CA VAL A 401 -0.66 -15.61 -15.36
C VAL A 401 -1.46 -16.85 -15.00
N VAL A 402 -2.69 -16.90 -15.50
CA VAL A 402 -3.51 -18.11 -15.49
C VAL A 402 -4.09 -18.38 -16.87
N SER A 403 -4.30 -19.65 -17.19
CA SER A 403 -5.09 -20.05 -18.35
C SER A 403 -6.24 -20.97 -17.95
N LEU A 404 -7.42 -20.65 -18.45
CA LEU A 404 -8.68 -21.30 -18.14
C LEU A 404 -9.58 -21.38 -19.38
N LYS A 405 -10.52 -22.33 -19.36
CA LYS A 405 -11.63 -22.43 -20.31
C LYS A 405 -12.91 -22.71 -19.52
N TYR A 406 -14.08 -22.61 -20.14
CA TYR A 406 -15.32 -23.00 -19.47
C TYR A 406 -15.26 -24.45 -18.93
N PRO A 407 -15.74 -24.71 -17.69
CA PRO A 407 -16.41 -23.79 -16.76
C PRO A 407 -15.48 -23.17 -15.70
N GLY A 408 -14.19 -23.02 -16.00
CA GLY A 408 -13.15 -22.60 -15.07
C GLY A 408 -13.40 -21.21 -14.48
N ARG A 409 -13.12 -21.09 -13.18
CA ARG A 409 -13.21 -19.84 -12.41
C ARG A 409 -12.11 -19.82 -11.38
N PHE A 410 -11.19 -18.86 -11.49
CA PHE A 410 -10.05 -18.74 -10.60
C PHE A 410 -10.10 -17.42 -9.84
N ARG A 411 -9.71 -17.47 -8.58
CA ARG A 411 -9.55 -16.31 -7.71
C ARG A 411 -8.07 -16.11 -7.45
N ASP A 412 -7.68 -14.85 -7.53
CA ASP A 412 -6.38 -14.40 -7.11
C ASP A 412 -6.38 -14.10 -5.62
N GLU A 413 -5.44 -14.68 -4.88
CA GLU A 413 -5.16 -14.40 -3.48
C GLU A 413 -3.68 -14.07 -3.31
N PHE A 414 -3.29 -12.85 -3.68
CA PHE A 414 -1.97 -12.36 -3.32
C PHE A 414 -1.93 -11.98 -1.84
N ASP A 415 -1.34 -12.86 -1.06
CA ASP A 415 -0.86 -12.57 0.29
C ASP A 415 0.67 -12.50 0.24
N CYS A 416 1.23 -11.30 0.05
CA CYS A 416 2.65 -11.17 -0.24
C CYS A 416 3.51 -11.45 1.00
N LYS A 417 4.04 -12.68 1.11
CA LYS A 417 5.23 -12.99 1.90
C LYS A 417 6.47 -12.80 1.03
N LYS A 418 7.13 -11.64 1.13
CA LYS A 418 8.50 -11.49 0.63
C LYS A 418 9.45 -12.09 1.66
N SER A 419 10.04 -13.25 1.39
CA SER A 419 11.26 -13.70 2.07
C SER A 419 12.46 -13.25 1.24
N PHE A 420 13.34 -12.42 1.79
CA PHE A 420 14.63 -12.14 1.14
C PHE A 420 15.67 -13.03 1.82
N ASP A 421 16.27 -13.95 1.06
CA ASP A 421 17.45 -14.71 1.44
C ASP A 421 18.52 -14.41 0.40
N VAL A 422 19.69 -13.91 0.82
CA VAL A 422 20.90 -13.92 -0.01
C VAL A 422 22.02 -14.62 0.75
N ILE A 423 22.40 -15.79 0.21
CA ILE A 423 23.66 -16.48 0.50
C ILE A 423 24.74 -15.84 -0.39
N LEU A 424 25.77 -15.26 0.22
CA LEU A 424 27.01 -14.92 -0.48
C LEU A 424 28.02 -16.07 -0.31
N HIS A 425 28.45 -16.65 -1.42
CA HIS A 425 29.72 -17.38 -1.49
C HIS A 425 30.87 -16.38 -1.71
N ILE A 426 31.98 -16.71 -1.05
CA ILE A 426 33.25 -15.99 -0.86
C ILE A 426 33.78 -15.32 -2.12
#